data_AF-A0A257JL25-F1
#
_entry.id   AF-A0A257JL25-F1
#
_cell.length_a   1.000
_cell.length_b   1.000
_cell.length_c   1.000
_cell.angle_alpha   90.00
_cell.angle_beta   90.00
_cell.angle_gamma   90.00
#
_symmetry.space_group_name_H-M   'P 1'
#
loop_
_entity.id
_entity.type
_entity.pdbx_description
1 polymer ?
#
loop_
_entity_poly.entity_id
_entity_poly.type
_entity_poly.pdbx_seq_one_letter_code
_entity_poly.pdbx_strand_id
1 'polypeptide(L)'
;RLVILVAIAGVVLSGVRVFPEVIVPPYDQIDPLLKRLWLNNVTEAAPMMKAKLSGILAFALFPVLAGIASIVALLWAKDKERDLWILAALTIFISAALAVFWQGRSAGLATTVSGIMSAALIGKLLEQVNFRTALIVAVIVNPIIPGLVGSKVAEYFEPKISKFSTGGGAGCYTERAFSALRVEAPGLIVAPIDMGARILLTTPHQVLAVPYHRNNKGNLAAYRLFLAKPDDAKRMAKDLGASYVAICTKSAEVAILSREAPKGLMAELRDGRVPAWLTPIEKPKGSNVEAFRVNLD
;
A
#
# COMPACT_ATOMS: atom_id res chain seq x y z
N ARG A 1 16.57 -31.73 24.61
CA ARG A 1 16.53 -30.32 24.14
C ARG A 1 17.36 -30.12 22.87
N LEU A 2 18.67 -30.45 22.87
CA LEU A 2 19.53 -30.33 21.68
C LEU A 2 19.02 -31.14 20.47
N VAL A 3 18.64 -32.40 20.66
CA VAL A 3 18.10 -33.26 19.58
C VAL A 3 16.83 -32.67 18.94
N ILE A 4 15.94 -32.09 19.76
CA ILE A 4 14.72 -31.43 19.28
C ILE A 4 15.07 -30.17 18.48
N LEU A 5 16.03 -29.37 18.96
CA LEU A 5 16.49 -28.18 18.23
C LEU A 5 17.15 -28.54 16.89
N VAL A 6 17.95 -29.60 16.84
CA VAL A 6 18.56 -30.11 15.60
C VAL A 6 17.51 -30.65 14.65
N ALA A 7 16.49 -31.37 15.14
CA ALA A 7 15.39 -31.84 14.31
C ALA A 7 14.57 -30.66 13.73
N ILE A 8 14.26 -29.65 14.55
CA ILE A 8 13.58 -28.43 14.08
C ILE A 8 14.44 -27.70 13.05
N ALA A 9 15.74 -27.53 13.31
CA ALA A 9 16.66 -26.91 12.35
C ALA A 9 16.73 -27.69 11.04
N GLY A 10 16.78 -29.03 11.11
CA GLY A 10 16.74 -29.90 9.93
C GLY A 10 15.47 -29.73 9.12
N VAL A 11 14.30 -29.66 9.77
CA VAL A 11 13.02 -29.39 9.10
C VAL A 11 13.00 -28.00 8.47
N VAL A 12 13.42 -26.96 9.19
CA VAL A 12 13.48 -25.58 8.67
C VAL A 12 14.43 -25.47 7.47
N LEU A 13 15.62 -26.06 7.56
CA LEU A 13 16.61 -26.07 6.49
C LEU A 13 16.16 -26.91 5.29
N SER A 14 15.44 -28.02 5.52
CA SER A 14 14.83 -28.80 4.42
C SER A 14 13.78 -27.97 3.66
N GLY A 15 13.08 -27.06 4.36
CA GLY A 15 12.16 -26.10 3.76
C GLY A 15 12.83 -25.19 2.73
N VAL A 16 14.10 -24.82 2.92
CA VAL A 16 14.86 -24.01 1.95
C VAL A 16 15.10 -24.76 0.63
N ARG A 17 15.20 -26.10 0.67
CA ARG A 17 15.36 -26.91 -0.55
C ARG A 17 14.04 -27.01 -1.34
N VAL A 18 12.91 -27.02 -0.65
CA VAL A 18 11.57 -27.06 -1.26
C VAL A 18 11.13 -25.66 -1.73
N PHE A 19 11.52 -24.62 -0.98
CA PHE A 19 11.19 -23.22 -1.21
C PHE A 19 12.48 -22.37 -1.23
N PRO A 20 13.28 -22.45 -2.30
CA PRO A 20 14.51 -21.66 -2.42
C PRO A 20 14.25 -20.15 -2.34
N GLU A 21 13.02 -19.70 -2.60
CA GLU A 21 12.60 -18.30 -2.52
C GLU A 21 12.70 -17.71 -1.10
N VAL A 22 12.81 -18.56 -0.06
CA VAL A 22 12.96 -18.11 1.34
C VAL A 22 14.29 -17.38 1.59
N ILE A 23 15.33 -17.70 0.82
CA ILE A 23 16.66 -17.08 0.94
C ILE A 23 16.96 -16.05 -0.15
N VAL A 24 16.04 -15.90 -1.10
CA VAL A 24 16.15 -14.91 -2.17
C VAL A 24 15.57 -13.59 -1.67
N PRO A 25 16.20 -12.43 -1.98
CA PRO A 25 15.65 -11.14 -1.58
C PRO A 25 14.20 -10.99 -2.05
N PRO A 26 13.30 -10.47 -1.20
CA PRO A 26 11.93 -10.22 -1.62
C PRO A 26 11.92 -9.31 -2.84
N TYR A 27 11.07 -9.66 -3.82
CA TYR A 27 10.90 -8.93 -5.08
C TYR A 27 12.07 -9.01 -6.08
N ASP A 28 13.02 -9.92 -5.91
CA ASP A 28 14.13 -10.14 -6.85
C ASP A 28 13.65 -10.26 -8.31
N GLN A 29 12.55 -10.97 -8.55
CA GLN A 29 11.95 -11.26 -9.85
C GLN A 29 11.24 -10.07 -10.51
N ILE A 30 11.03 -8.95 -9.81
CA ILE A 30 10.38 -7.77 -10.39
C ILE A 30 11.36 -7.03 -11.30
N ASP A 31 10.89 -6.62 -12.48
CA ASP A 31 11.68 -5.86 -13.45
C ASP A 31 12.23 -4.56 -12.80
N PRO A 32 13.50 -4.18 -13.04
CA PRO A 32 14.10 -2.98 -12.47
C PRO A 32 13.32 -1.69 -12.75
N LEU A 33 12.65 -1.58 -13.91
CA LEU A 33 11.81 -0.44 -14.25
C LEU A 33 10.62 -0.32 -13.30
N LEU A 34 9.94 -1.44 -13.04
CA LEU A 34 8.82 -1.50 -12.11
C LEU A 34 9.28 -1.27 -10.67
N LYS A 35 10.44 -1.80 -10.26
CA LYS A 35 10.99 -1.49 -8.92
C LYS A 35 11.14 0.02 -8.72
N ARG A 36 11.75 0.71 -9.70
CA ARG A 36 12.04 2.15 -9.64
C ARG A 36 10.78 3.02 -9.73
N LEU A 37 9.91 2.75 -10.70
CA LEU A 37 8.79 3.62 -11.02
C LEU A 37 7.50 3.27 -10.27
N TRP A 38 7.36 2.03 -9.78
CA TRP A 38 6.20 1.57 -9.01
C TRP A 38 6.56 1.22 -7.57
N LEU A 39 7.27 0.11 -7.35
CA LEU A 39 7.40 -0.50 -6.01
C LEU A 39 8.03 0.43 -4.98
N ASN A 40 9.08 1.18 -5.36
CA ASN A 40 9.75 2.15 -4.49
C ASN A 40 8.87 3.36 -4.12
N ASN A 41 7.72 3.52 -4.78
CA ASN A 41 6.73 4.56 -4.51
C ASN A 41 5.49 4.01 -3.77
N VAL A 42 5.45 2.71 -3.47
CA VAL A 42 4.40 2.11 -2.63
C VAL A 42 4.71 2.40 -1.17
N THR A 43 3.90 3.24 -0.53
CA THR A 43 4.10 3.70 0.85
C THR A 43 4.15 2.56 1.87
N GLU A 44 3.37 1.50 1.65
CA GLU A 44 3.35 0.31 2.51
C GLU A 44 4.67 -0.47 2.47
N ALA A 45 5.32 -0.52 1.30
CA ALA A 45 6.56 -1.25 1.06
C ALA A 45 7.83 -0.41 1.35
N ALA A 46 7.67 0.87 1.68
CA ALA A 46 8.75 1.79 1.99
C ALA A 46 8.98 1.89 3.52
N PRO A 47 10.20 2.29 3.95
CA PRO A 47 10.44 2.66 5.34
C PRO A 47 9.56 3.86 5.75
N MET A 48 8.96 3.84 6.93
CA MET A 48 8.13 4.97 7.39
C MET A 48 8.92 6.26 7.57
N MET A 49 10.26 6.20 7.70
CA MET A 49 11.11 7.40 7.67
C MET A 49 10.94 8.26 6.41
N LYS A 50 10.46 7.70 5.30
CA LYS A 50 10.15 8.44 4.08
C LYS A 50 8.77 9.10 4.11
N ALA A 51 7.92 8.74 5.07
CA ALA A 51 6.60 9.30 5.24
C ALA A 51 6.66 10.64 6.00
N LYS A 52 5.55 11.38 5.92
CA LYS A 52 5.30 12.55 6.75
C LYS A 52 5.29 12.19 8.24
N LEU A 53 5.72 13.09 9.10
CA LEU A 53 5.68 12.91 10.56
C LEU A 53 4.26 12.58 11.06
N SER A 54 3.23 13.18 10.45
CA SER A 54 1.82 12.88 10.69
C SER A 54 1.50 11.43 10.43
N GLY A 55 1.95 10.88 9.30
CA GLY A 55 1.84 9.46 8.99
C GLY A 55 2.63 8.59 9.98
N ILE A 56 3.86 8.98 10.32
CA ILE A 56 4.69 8.25 11.28
C ILE A 56 3.98 8.16 12.64
N LEU A 57 3.55 9.29 13.20
CA LEU A 57 2.89 9.33 14.50
C LEU A 57 1.52 8.66 14.48
N ALA A 58 0.77 8.75 13.38
CA ALA A 58 -0.50 8.05 13.22
C ALA A 58 -0.39 6.55 13.43
N PHE A 59 0.71 5.94 12.97
CA PHE A 59 0.93 4.49 13.04
C PHE A 59 1.84 4.06 14.20
N ALA A 60 2.78 4.89 14.64
CA ALA A 60 3.79 4.51 15.63
C ALA A 60 3.42 4.89 17.07
N LEU A 61 2.59 5.92 17.30
CA LEU A 61 2.39 6.44 18.65
C LEU A 61 1.71 5.41 19.56
N PHE A 62 0.64 4.77 19.11
CA PHE A 62 -0.04 3.74 19.90
C PHE A 62 0.89 2.56 20.24
N PRO A 63 1.61 1.95 19.27
CA PRO A 63 2.55 0.88 19.58
C PRO A 63 3.65 1.29 20.55
N VAL A 64 4.23 2.47 20.41
CA VAL A 64 5.28 2.96 21.34
C VAL A 64 4.73 3.08 22.76
N LEU A 65 3.55 3.68 22.94
CA LEU A 65 2.93 3.81 24.26
C LEU A 65 2.62 2.44 24.88
N ALA A 66 2.08 1.50 24.10
CA ALA A 66 1.82 0.15 24.56
C ALA A 66 3.09 -0.64 24.88
N GLY A 67 4.18 -0.43 24.12
CA GLY A 67 5.49 -1.00 24.40
C GLY A 67 6.08 -0.48 25.72
N ILE A 68 5.99 0.83 25.97
CA ILE A 68 6.40 1.45 27.24
C ILE A 68 5.55 0.89 28.39
N ALA A 69 4.22 0.82 28.22
CA ALA A 69 3.33 0.27 29.23
C ALA A 69 3.64 -1.21 29.54
N SER A 70 4.04 -1.99 28.53
CA SER A 70 4.49 -3.37 28.70
C SER A 70 5.78 -3.47 29.51
N ILE A 71 6.72 -2.53 29.33
CA ILE A 71 7.94 -2.44 30.17
C ILE A 71 7.58 -2.07 31.61
N VAL A 72 6.70 -1.08 31.79
CA VAL A 72 6.24 -0.65 33.12
C VAL A 72 5.52 -1.79 33.85
N ALA A 73 4.80 -2.65 33.13
CA ALA A 73 4.15 -3.83 33.71
C ALA A 73 5.10 -4.84 34.35
N LEU A 74 6.38 -4.83 33.97
CA LEU A 74 7.41 -5.67 34.60
C LEU A 74 7.66 -5.32 36.07
N LEU A 75 7.22 -4.15 36.54
CA LEU A 75 7.35 -3.75 37.94
C LEU A 75 6.41 -4.54 38.86
N TRP A 76 5.31 -5.09 38.34
CA TRP A 76 4.35 -5.87 39.13
C TRP A 76 4.12 -7.29 38.62
N ALA A 77 4.43 -7.59 37.36
CA ALA A 77 4.22 -8.90 36.77
C ALA A 77 5.13 -9.98 37.39
N LYS A 78 4.59 -11.18 37.56
CA LYS A 78 5.28 -12.33 38.16
C LYS A 78 5.25 -13.54 37.23
N ASP A 79 6.25 -14.41 37.36
CA ASP A 79 6.34 -15.70 36.67
C ASP A 79 6.06 -15.58 35.15
N LYS A 80 5.15 -16.42 34.64
CA LYS A 80 4.77 -16.45 33.22
C LYS A 80 4.17 -15.13 32.72
N GLU A 81 3.54 -14.34 33.59
CA GLU A 81 3.01 -13.03 33.19
C GLU A 81 4.16 -12.09 32.80
N ARG A 82 5.26 -12.12 33.55
CA ARG A 82 6.46 -11.31 33.27
C ARG A 82 7.05 -11.68 31.90
N ASP A 83 7.14 -12.97 31.58
CA ASP A 83 7.65 -13.45 30.29
C ASP A 83 6.79 -12.94 29.12
N LEU A 84 5.46 -12.90 29.29
CA LEU A 84 4.55 -12.38 28.28
C LEU A 84 4.72 -10.88 28.05
N TRP A 85 4.88 -10.08 29.12
CA TRP A 85 5.14 -8.64 29.00
C TRP A 85 6.49 -8.34 28.34
N ILE A 86 7.53 -9.14 28.64
CA ILE A 86 8.84 -9.04 27.96
C ILE A 86 8.69 -9.36 26.47
N LEU A 87 8.05 -10.49 26.14
CA LEU A 87 7.85 -10.91 24.75
C LEU A 87 7.05 -9.86 23.98
N ALA A 88 6.02 -9.27 24.59
CA ALA A 88 5.23 -8.24 23.98
C ALA A 88 6.04 -6.96 23.74
N ALA A 89 6.76 -6.46 24.74
CA ALA A 89 7.63 -5.29 24.59
C ALA A 89 8.64 -5.48 23.46
N LEU A 90 9.34 -6.62 23.43
CA LEU A 90 10.29 -6.96 22.36
C LEU A 90 9.61 -7.00 20.99
N THR A 91 8.47 -7.69 20.88
CA THR A 91 7.76 -7.82 19.60
C THR A 91 7.27 -6.47 19.09
N ILE A 92 6.73 -5.63 19.98
CA ILE A 92 6.26 -4.27 19.66
C ILE A 92 7.42 -3.41 19.16
N PHE A 93 8.51 -3.32 19.93
CA PHE A 93 9.64 -2.43 19.58
C PHE A 93 10.41 -2.93 18.35
N ILE A 94 10.61 -4.23 18.19
CA ILE A 94 11.24 -4.80 16.99
C ILE A 94 10.36 -4.53 15.76
N SER A 95 9.05 -4.79 15.86
CA SER A 95 8.13 -4.55 14.74
C SER A 95 8.02 -3.07 14.39
N ALA A 96 8.02 -2.18 15.39
CA ALA A 96 8.04 -0.74 15.18
C ALA A 96 9.35 -0.27 14.54
N ALA A 97 10.50 -0.79 14.98
CA ALA A 97 11.79 -0.50 14.35
C ALA A 97 11.83 -0.99 12.90
N LEU A 98 11.35 -2.20 12.61
CA LEU A 98 11.20 -2.71 11.24
C LEU A 98 10.26 -1.82 10.41
N ALA A 99 9.18 -1.28 11.01
CA ALA A 99 8.27 -0.38 10.32
C ALA A 99 8.96 0.94 9.93
N VAL A 100 9.70 1.52 10.87
CA VAL A 100 10.41 2.79 10.70
C VAL A 100 11.55 2.67 9.69
N PHE A 101 12.41 1.66 9.86
CA PHE A 101 13.68 1.56 9.13
C PHE A 101 13.63 0.66 7.89
N TRP A 102 12.66 -0.26 7.79
CA TRP A 102 12.55 -1.19 6.66
C TRP A 102 11.26 -1.01 5.86
N GLN A 103 10.10 -1.35 6.42
CA GLN A 103 8.84 -1.48 5.69
C GLN A 103 7.64 -1.15 6.57
N GLY A 104 6.88 -0.11 6.21
CA GLY A 104 5.72 0.37 6.97
C GLY A 104 4.66 -0.67 7.27
N ARG A 105 4.48 -1.70 6.43
CA ARG A 105 3.57 -2.83 6.73
C ARG A 105 3.86 -3.54 8.06
N SER A 106 5.09 -3.49 8.55
CA SER A 106 5.48 -4.07 9.83
C SER A 106 4.79 -3.38 11.02
N ALA A 107 4.28 -2.15 10.83
CA ALA A 107 3.51 -1.43 11.85
C ALA A 107 2.23 -2.19 12.25
N GLY A 108 1.62 -2.94 11.34
CA GLY A 108 0.43 -3.75 11.65
C GLY A 108 0.70 -4.81 12.72
N LEU A 109 1.88 -5.43 12.72
CA LEU A 109 2.29 -6.40 13.74
C LEU A 109 2.46 -5.73 15.10
N ALA A 110 3.12 -4.56 15.13
CA ALA A 110 3.31 -3.78 16.35
C ALA A 110 1.94 -3.43 16.96
N THR A 111 1.04 -2.84 16.16
CA THR A 111 -0.32 -2.45 16.59
C THR A 111 -1.15 -3.63 17.08
N THR A 112 -1.03 -4.80 16.44
CA THR A 112 -1.79 -6.00 16.85
C THR A 112 -1.40 -6.46 18.25
N VAL A 113 -0.10 -6.60 18.51
CA VAL A 113 0.40 -7.01 19.83
C VAL A 113 0.08 -5.94 20.88
N SER A 114 0.22 -4.67 20.53
CA SER A 114 -0.16 -3.54 21.39
C SER A 114 -1.63 -3.60 21.79
N GLY A 115 -2.55 -3.93 20.88
CA GLY A 115 -3.97 -4.08 21.20
C GLY A 115 -4.26 -5.16 22.25
N ILE A 116 -3.63 -6.32 22.12
CA ILE A 116 -3.77 -7.43 23.07
C ILE A 116 -3.24 -7.01 24.45
N MET A 117 -2.10 -6.34 24.49
CA MET A 117 -1.48 -5.88 25.74
C MET A 117 -2.26 -4.76 26.41
N SER A 118 -2.76 -3.80 25.65
CA SER A 118 -3.65 -2.77 26.18
C SER A 118 -4.92 -3.39 26.79
N ALA A 119 -5.50 -4.41 26.16
CA ALA A 119 -6.64 -5.14 26.73
C ALA A 119 -6.28 -5.83 28.06
N ALA A 120 -5.11 -6.45 28.16
CA ALA A 120 -4.63 -7.07 29.40
C ALA A 120 -4.45 -6.03 30.53
N LEU A 121 -3.89 -4.84 30.22
CA LEU A 121 -3.77 -3.73 31.18
C LEU A 121 -5.14 -3.23 31.64
N ILE A 122 -6.10 -3.09 30.72
CA ILE A 122 -7.47 -2.69 31.05
C ILE A 122 -8.13 -3.75 31.95
N GLY A 123 -7.88 -5.04 31.70
CA GLY A 123 -8.33 -6.14 32.56
C GLY A 123 -7.82 -6.01 34.00
N LYS A 124 -6.53 -5.70 34.19
CA LYS A 124 -5.95 -5.42 35.52
C LYS A 124 -6.52 -4.15 36.15
N LEU A 125 -6.75 -3.10 35.35
CA LEU A 125 -7.33 -1.85 35.84
C LEU A 125 -8.75 -2.06 36.38
N LEU A 126 -9.55 -2.92 35.73
CA LEU A 126 -10.90 -3.28 36.20
C LEU A 126 -10.92 -3.91 37.60
N GLU A 127 -9.83 -4.51 38.07
CA GLU A 127 -9.71 -5.03 39.44
C GLU A 127 -9.56 -3.91 40.48
N GLN A 128 -9.14 -2.70 40.06
CA GLN A 128 -8.82 -1.58 40.94
C GLN A 128 -9.83 -0.43 40.87
N VAL A 129 -10.56 -0.32 39.76
CA VAL A 129 -11.53 0.77 39.54
C VAL A 129 -12.87 0.22 39.06
N ASN A 130 -13.92 1.03 39.14
CA ASN A 130 -15.23 0.65 38.63
C ASN A 130 -15.21 0.51 37.08
N PHE A 131 -16.17 -0.27 36.56
CA PHE A 131 -16.29 -0.56 35.13
C PHE A 131 -16.37 0.70 34.24
N ARG A 132 -17.06 1.76 34.68
CA ARG A 132 -17.18 3.00 33.88
C ARG A 132 -15.83 3.68 33.73
N THR A 133 -15.05 3.77 34.79
CA THR A 133 -13.71 4.37 34.76
C THR A 133 -12.77 3.57 33.84
N ALA A 134 -12.75 2.24 33.97
CA ALA A 134 -11.94 1.40 33.11
C ALA A 134 -12.37 1.48 31.64
N LEU A 135 -13.68 1.56 31.35
CA LEU A 135 -14.20 1.75 30.00
C LEU A 135 -13.77 3.09 29.40
N ILE A 136 -13.80 4.18 30.18
CA ILE A 136 -13.31 5.49 29.73
C ILE A 136 -11.83 5.40 29.36
N VAL A 137 -11.00 4.77 30.21
CA VAL A 137 -9.58 4.56 29.92
C VAL A 137 -9.40 3.71 28.66
N ALA A 138 -10.17 2.64 28.51
CA ALA A 138 -10.13 1.79 27.32
C ALA A 138 -10.45 2.58 26.04
N VAL A 139 -11.44 3.45 26.08
CA VAL A 139 -11.80 4.34 24.96
C VAL A 139 -10.68 5.35 24.68
N ILE A 140 -9.99 5.87 25.69
CA ILE A 140 -8.89 6.83 25.48
C ILE A 140 -7.63 6.15 24.92
N VAL A 141 -7.31 4.95 25.41
CA VAL A 141 -6.07 4.23 25.09
C VAL A 141 -6.18 3.39 23.81
N ASN A 142 -7.37 3.35 23.18
CA ASN A 142 -7.56 2.61 21.93
C ASN A 142 -6.66 3.14 20.79
N PRO A 143 -6.28 2.32 19.79
CA PRO A 143 -5.32 2.70 18.74
C PRO A 143 -5.68 3.95 17.92
N ILE A 144 -6.97 4.26 17.79
CA ILE A 144 -7.47 5.38 16.99
C ILE A 144 -7.09 6.72 17.62
N ILE A 145 -7.23 6.86 18.94
CA ILE A 145 -7.07 8.16 19.61
C ILE A 145 -5.61 8.64 19.59
N PRO A 146 -4.60 7.87 20.04
CA PRO A 146 -3.21 8.27 19.91
C PRO A 146 -2.81 8.49 18.45
N GLY A 147 -3.27 7.64 17.52
CA GLY A 147 -2.98 7.84 16.09
C GLY A 147 -3.51 9.18 15.57
N LEU A 148 -4.76 9.52 15.88
CA LEU A 148 -5.38 10.78 15.47
C LEU A 148 -4.70 11.99 16.11
N VAL A 149 -4.44 11.94 17.42
CA VAL A 149 -3.77 13.03 18.16
C VAL A 149 -2.36 13.23 17.61
N GLY A 150 -1.59 12.15 17.44
CA GLY A 150 -0.24 12.20 16.87
C GLY A 150 -0.24 12.80 15.47
N SER A 151 -1.14 12.36 14.59
CA SER A 151 -1.28 12.92 13.24
C SER A 151 -1.58 14.41 13.28
N LYS A 152 -2.56 14.84 14.09
CA LYS A 152 -3.02 16.24 14.15
C LYS A 152 -1.97 17.17 14.73
N VAL A 153 -1.26 16.73 15.77
CA VAL A 153 -0.14 17.49 16.34
C VAL A 153 0.97 17.65 15.31
N ALA A 154 1.34 16.58 14.60
CA ALA A 154 2.37 16.66 13.57
C ALA A 154 1.98 17.50 12.36
N GLU A 155 0.72 17.44 11.92
CA GLU A 155 0.20 18.27 10.81
C GLU A 155 0.43 19.78 11.03
N TYR A 156 0.45 20.25 12.29
CA TYR A 156 0.75 21.64 12.62
C TYR A 156 2.17 22.07 12.21
N PHE A 157 3.11 21.12 12.19
CA PHE A 157 4.51 21.35 11.87
C PHE A 157 4.85 20.98 10.41
N GLU A 158 3.88 20.51 9.63
CA GLU A 158 4.12 20.02 8.27
C GLU A 158 3.77 21.04 7.18
N PRO A 159 4.58 21.10 6.10
CA PRO A 159 4.25 21.92 4.94
C PRO A 159 2.99 21.39 4.22
N LYS A 160 2.05 22.29 3.94
CA LYS A 160 0.73 21.99 3.30
C LYS A 160 0.80 21.76 1.78
N ILE A 161 1.75 20.96 1.29
CA ILE A 161 1.96 20.81 -0.15
C ILE A 161 1.87 19.33 -0.56
N SER A 162 0.74 18.94 -1.18
CA SER A 162 0.74 17.88 -2.21
C SER A 162 -0.46 18.06 -3.15
N LYS A 163 -0.20 18.36 -4.43
CA LYS A 163 -1.23 18.46 -5.49
C LYS A 163 -1.72 17.10 -6.01
N PHE A 164 -1.00 16.02 -5.69
CA PHE A 164 -1.28 14.66 -6.14
C PHE A 164 -1.58 13.78 -4.94
N SER A 165 -2.53 12.85 -5.10
CA SER A 165 -2.85 11.87 -4.08
C SER A 165 -1.99 10.61 -4.28
N THR A 166 -1.55 10.02 -3.17
CA THR A 166 -0.82 8.75 -3.13
C THR A 166 -1.75 7.62 -2.71
N GLY A 167 -1.44 6.38 -3.11
CA GLY A 167 -2.22 5.19 -2.78
C GLY A 167 -3.23 4.79 -3.86
N GLY A 168 -3.69 3.53 -3.77
CA GLY A 168 -4.55 2.88 -4.76
C GLY A 168 -5.80 3.70 -5.04
N GLY A 169 -5.85 4.32 -6.23
CA GLY A 169 -6.99 5.09 -6.69
C GLY A 169 -7.01 6.55 -6.26
N ALA A 170 -5.87 7.22 -6.09
CA ALA A 170 -5.76 8.69 -5.94
C ALA A 170 -6.71 9.52 -6.82
N GLY A 171 -7.95 9.73 -6.34
CA GLY A 171 -9.06 10.37 -7.07
C GLY A 171 -9.88 9.49 -8.02
N CYS A 172 -9.58 8.20 -8.16
CA CYS A 172 -10.21 7.23 -9.07
C CYS A 172 -10.51 5.88 -8.39
N TYR A 173 -11.41 5.90 -7.40
CA TYR A 173 -11.76 4.72 -6.61
C TYR A 173 -13.28 4.50 -6.48
N THR A 174 -14.14 5.38 -6.97
CA THR A 174 -15.60 5.21 -6.88
C THR A 174 -16.11 4.42 -8.08
N GLU A 175 -17.18 3.64 -7.93
CA GLU A 175 -17.78 2.92 -9.08
C GLU A 175 -18.24 3.91 -10.16
N ARG A 176 -18.79 5.05 -9.73
CA ARG A 176 -19.17 6.15 -10.62
C ARG A 176 -18.00 6.66 -11.47
N ALA A 177 -16.77 6.62 -10.97
CA ALA A 177 -15.61 7.05 -11.75
C ALA A 177 -15.39 6.18 -13.00
N PHE A 178 -15.78 4.90 -12.95
CA PHE A 178 -15.62 3.93 -14.02
C PHE A 178 -16.91 3.66 -14.81
N SER A 179 -18.02 4.36 -14.52
CA SER A 179 -19.33 4.06 -15.12
C SER A 179 -19.37 4.21 -16.63
N ALA A 180 -18.56 5.12 -17.18
CA ALA A 180 -18.44 5.30 -18.63
C ALA A 180 -17.75 4.12 -19.31
N LEU A 181 -16.76 3.49 -18.67
CA LEU A 181 -16.17 2.24 -19.17
C LEU A 181 -17.17 1.09 -19.06
N ARG A 182 -17.88 0.98 -17.93
CA ARG A 182 -18.81 -0.14 -17.66
C ARG A 182 -19.87 -0.38 -18.75
N VAL A 183 -20.28 0.66 -19.48
CA VAL A 183 -21.30 0.56 -20.55
C VAL A 183 -20.71 0.23 -21.92
N GLU A 184 -19.39 0.22 -22.05
CA GLU A 184 -18.70 -0.20 -23.25
C GLU A 184 -18.71 -1.73 -23.42
N ALA A 185 -18.48 -2.20 -24.65
CA ALA A 185 -18.32 -3.62 -24.90
C ALA A 185 -17.11 -4.18 -24.10
N PRO A 186 -17.22 -5.40 -23.52
CA PRO A 186 -16.09 -6.02 -22.83
C PRO A 186 -14.84 -6.08 -23.71
N GLY A 187 -13.68 -5.80 -23.11
CA GLY A 187 -12.42 -5.66 -23.83
C GLY A 187 -11.25 -5.49 -22.86
N LEU A 188 -10.04 -5.43 -23.41
CA LEU A 188 -8.82 -5.26 -22.61
C LEU A 188 -8.53 -3.77 -22.37
N ILE A 189 -8.40 -3.38 -21.10
CA ILE A 189 -7.99 -2.04 -20.70
C ILE A 189 -6.51 -2.02 -20.34
N VAL A 190 -5.78 -1.09 -20.95
CA VAL A 190 -4.45 -0.68 -20.48
C VAL A 190 -4.60 0.59 -19.63
N ALA A 191 -4.31 0.48 -18.35
CA ALA A 191 -4.46 1.55 -17.36
C ALA A 191 -3.27 1.57 -16.39
N PRO A 192 -3.04 2.72 -15.70
CA PRO A 192 -2.16 2.80 -14.54
C PRO A 192 -2.41 1.64 -13.57
N ILE A 193 -1.34 1.07 -13.02
CA ILE A 193 -1.37 -0.14 -12.19
C ILE A 193 -2.31 0.03 -10.98
N ASP A 194 -2.35 1.22 -10.39
CA ASP A 194 -3.18 1.53 -9.21
C ASP A 194 -4.69 1.55 -9.51
N MET A 195 -5.11 1.64 -10.78
CA MET A 195 -6.52 1.60 -11.19
C MET A 195 -7.04 0.18 -11.44
N GLY A 196 -6.15 -0.77 -11.74
CA GLY A 196 -6.55 -2.04 -12.33
C GLY A 196 -7.49 -2.88 -11.48
N ALA A 197 -7.22 -2.98 -10.17
CA ALA A 197 -8.07 -3.75 -9.27
C ALA A 197 -9.51 -3.18 -9.22
N ARG A 198 -9.66 -1.85 -9.32
CA ARG A 198 -10.98 -1.21 -9.32
C ARG A 198 -11.70 -1.37 -10.64
N ILE A 199 -10.98 -1.38 -11.76
CA ILE A 199 -11.54 -1.68 -13.08
C ILE A 199 -12.12 -3.09 -13.09
N LEU A 200 -11.36 -4.10 -12.65
CA LEU A 200 -11.82 -5.49 -12.57
C LEU A 200 -13.05 -5.66 -11.67
N LEU A 201 -13.10 -4.90 -10.57
CA LEU A 201 -14.20 -5.00 -9.62
C LEU A 201 -15.48 -4.33 -10.13
N THR A 202 -15.38 -3.27 -10.92
CA THR A 202 -16.54 -2.39 -11.23
C THR A 202 -17.01 -2.45 -12.68
N THR A 203 -16.32 -3.20 -13.54
CA THR A 203 -16.61 -3.29 -14.98
C THR A 203 -16.50 -4.74 -15.49
N PRO A 204 -17.09 -5.08 -16.64
CA PRO A 204 -16.94 -6.41 -17.25
C PRO A 204 -15.62 -6.59 -18.03
N HIS A 205 -14.70 -5.63 -17.95
CA HIS A 205 -13.46 -5.63 -18.74
C HIS A 205 -12.36 -6.48 -18.12
N GLN A 206 -11.41 -6.86 -18.97
CA GLN A 206 -10.11 -7.34 -18.54
C GLN A 206 -9.17 -6.13 -18.35
N VAL A 207 -8.18 -6.24 -17.46
CA VAL A 207 -7.16 -5.21 -17.29
C VAL A 207 -5.76 -5.81 -17.36
N LEU A 208 -4.85 -5.10 -18.01
CA LEU A 208 -3.48 -5.58 -18.23
C LEU A 208 -2.60 -5.49 -16.97
N ALA A 209 -2.76 -4.42 -16.19
CA ALA A 209 -1.92 -4.12 -15.04
C ALA A 209 -2.76 -3.98 -13.76
N VAL A 210 -2.24 -4.55 -12.67
CA VAL A 210 -2.79 -4.51 -11.31
C VAL A 210 -1.62 -4.51 -10.32
N PRO A 211 -1.77 -4.00 -9.07
CA PRO A 211 -0.66 -3.84 -8.12
C PRO A 211 -0.24 -5.17 -7.47
N TYR A 212 -0.07 -6.20 -8.31
CA TYR A 212 0.35 -7.54 -7.96
C TYR A 212 1.72 -7.82 -8.56
N HIS A 213 2.72 -7.97 -7.70
CA HIS A 213 4.12 -8.13 -8.11
C HIS A 213 4.39 -9.39 -8.94
N ARG A 214 3.47 -10.37 -8.96
CA ARG A 214 3.58 -11.55 -9.81
C ARG A 214 3.12 -11.32 -11.25
N ASN A 215 2.34 -10.27 -11.52
CA ASN A 215 2.01 -9.86 -12.88
C ASN A 215 3.12 -9.00 -13.50
N ASN A 216 4.38 -9.42 -13.37
CA ASN A 216 5.53 -8.63 -13.81
C ASN A 216 5.44 -8.29 -15.31
N LYS A 217 5.04 -9.26 -16.15
CA LYS A 217 4.90 -9.08 -17.59
C LYS A 217 3.83 -8.05 -17.97
N GLY A 218 2.61 -8.17 -17.44
CA GLY A 218 1.50 -7.26 -17.75
C GLY A 218 1.75 -5.84 -17.22
N ASN A 219 2.24 -5.74 -15.98
CA ASN A 219 2.59 -4.45 -15.39
C ASN A 219 3.70 -3.74 -16.18
N LEU A 220 4.74 -4.47 -16.59
CA LEU A 220 5.84 -3.92 -17.38
C LEU A 220 5.36 -3.46 -18.77
N ALA A 221 4.47 -4.22 -19.40
CA ALA A 221 3.90 -3.86 -20.70
C ALA A 221 3.07 -2.56 -20.62
N ALA A 222 2.25 -2.40 -19.58
CA ALA A 222 1.50 -1.16 -19.36
C ALA A 222 2.43 0.04 -19.15
N TYR A 223 3.46 -0.10 -18.30
CA TYR A 223 4.45 0.96 -18.08
C TYR A 223 5.18 1.34 -19.38
N ARG A 224 5.61 0.35 -20.17
CA ARG A 224 6.28 0.59 -21.46
C ARG A 224 5.37 1.33 -22.44
N LEU A 225 4.11 0.92 -22.55
CA LEU A 225 3.13 1.60 -23.41
C LEU A 225 2.95 3.08 -23.01
N PHE A 226 2.85 3.37 -21.71
CA PHE A 226 2.68 4.73 -21.21
C PHE A 226 3.92 5.61 -21.34
N LEU A 227 5.13 5.03 -21.29
CA LEU A 227 6.40 5.73 -21.45
C LEU A 227 6.77 5.93 -22.93
N ALA A 228 6.25 5.10 -23.84
CA ALA A 228 6.53 5.16 -25.26
C ALA A 228 5.93 6.42 -25.91
N LYS A 229 6.55 6.87 -27.02
CA LYS A 229 5.97 7.93 -27.86
C LYS A 229 4.62 7.45 -28.44
N PRO A 230 3.66 8.35 -28.73
CA PRO A 230 2.34 7.97 -29.22
C PRO A 230 2.29 6.96 -30.37
N ASP A 231 3.19 7.06 -31.35
CA ASP A 231 3.23 6.15 -32.50
C ASP A 231 3.77 4.76 -32.13
N ASP A 232 4.74 4.70 -31.23
CA ASP A 232 5.27 3.45 -30.69
C ASP A 232 4.23 2.78 -29.77
N ALA A 233 3.53 3.59 -28.98
CA ALA A 233 2.43 3.14 -28.12
C ALA A 233 1.25 2.59 -28.95
N LYS A 234 0.94 3.13 -30.14
CA LYS A 234 -0.06 2.56 -31.06
C LYS A 234 0.30 1.11 -31.42
N ARG A 235 1.56 0.86 -31.77
CA ARG A 235 2.03 -0.50 -32.11
C ARG A 235 1.94 -1.44 -30.91
N MET A 236 2.40 -0.99 -29.74
CA MET A 236 2.30 -1.77 -28.50
C MET A 236 0.84 -2.07 -28.12
N ALA A 237 -0.07 -1.10 -28.26
CA ALA A 237 -1.50 -1.27 -28.00
C ALA A 237 -2.10 -2.35 -28.93
N LYS A 238 -1.69 -2.36 -30.20
CA LYS A 238 -2.08 -3.39 -31.17
C LYS A 238 -1.57 -4.77 -30.79
N ASP A 239 -0.29 -4.89 -30.46
CA ASP A 239 0.32 -6.17 -30.07
C ASP A 239 -0.31 -6.74 -28.78
N LEU A 240 -0.76 -5.86 -27.88
CA LEU A 240 -1.45 -6.22 -26.65
C LEU A 240 -2.93 -6.57 -26.86
N GLY A 241 -3.52 -6.24 -28.01
CA GLY A 241 -4.97 -6.35 -28.22
C GLY A 241 -5.77 -5.40 -27.34
N ALA A 242 -5.23 -4.21 -27.04
CA ALA A 242 -5.90 -3.24 -26.21
C ALA A 242 -7.17 -2.70 -26.89
N SER A 243 -8.31 -2.81 -26.21
CA SER A 243 -9.58 -2.23 -26.65
C SER A 243 -9.75 -0.80 -26.13
N TYR A 244 -9.16 -0.53 -24.95
CA TYR A 244 -9.24 0.77 -24.29
C TYR A 244 -7.92 1.15 -23.63
N VAL A 245 -7.66 2.45 -23.58
CA VAL A 245 -6.66 3.06 -22.71
C VAL A 245 -7.39 3.93 -21.69
N ALA A 246 -6.98 3.89 -20.42
CA ALA A 246 -7.55 4.75 -19.39
C ALA A 246 -6.46 5.33 -18.50
N ILE A 247 -6.66 6.53 -17.98
CA ILE A 247 -5.77 7.19 -17.02
C ILE A 247 -6.56 7.82 -15.86
N CYS A 248 -5.90 7.98 -14.72
CA CYS A 248 -6.42 8.76 -13.60
C CYS A 248 -5.62 10.05 -13.46
N THR A 249 -6.16 11.18 -13.94
CA THR A 249 -5.41 12.43 -14.12
C THR A 249 -4.83 13.03 -12.84
N LYS A 250 -5.32 12.62 -11.66
CA LYS A 250 -4.83 13.07 -10.34
C LYS A 250 -3.96 12.05 -9.60
N SER A 251 -3.64 10.92 -10.21
CA SER A 251 -2.81 9.89 -9.58
C SER A 251 -1.33 10.25 -9.55
N ALA A 252 -0.63 9.82 -8.49
CA ALA A 252 0.81 9.94 -8.40
C ALA A 252 1.54 9.18 -9.53
N GLU A 253 0.98 8.05 -9.98
CA GLU A 253 1.55 7.26 -11.08
C GLU A 253 1.61 8.05 -12.39
N VAL A 254 0.53 8.76 -12.76
CA VAL A 254 0.54 9.69 -13.90
C VAL A 254 1.66 10.71 -13.75
N ALA A 255 1.81 11.32 -12.57
CA ALA A 255 2.87 12.30 -12.33
C ALA A 255 4.28 11.70 -12.42
N ILE A 256 4.49 10.47 -11.96
CA ILE A 256 5.77 9.76 -12.05
C ILE A 256 6.10 9.45 -13.51
N LEU A 257 5.17 8.83 -14.24
CA LEU A 257 5.37 8.42 -15.63
C LEU A 257 5.54 9.61 -16.57
N SER A 258 4.76 10.68 -16.39
CA SER A 258 4.92 11.89 -17.21
C SER A 258 6.24 12.64 -16.94
N ARG A 259 6.83 12.51 -15.74
CA ARG A 259 8.17 13.06 -15.47
C ARG A 259 9.25 12.20 -16.11
N GLU A 260 9.10 10.87 -16.06
CA GLU A 260 10.05 9.93 -16.65
C GLU A 260 10.11 10.05 -18.17
N ALA A 261 8.94 10.16 -18.83
CA ALA A 261 8.82 10.34 -20.26
C ALA A 261 7.94 11.56 -20.60
N PRO A 262 8.50 12.79 -20.64
CA PRO A 262 7.74 14.00 -20.94
C PRO A 262 7.09 14.05 -22.33
N LYS A 263 7.54 13.19 -23.25
CA LYS A 263 6.99 13.01 -24.61
C LYS A 263 6.32 11.64 -24.80
N GLY A 264 6.11 10.91 -23.70
CA GLY A 264 5.45 9.60 -23.71
C GLY A 264 3.93 9.75 -23.71
N LEU A 265 3.23 8.68 -24.07
CA LEU A 265 1.77 8.65 -24.14
C LEU A 265 1.11 9.16 -22.86
N MET A 266 1.64 8.82 -21.68
CA MET A 266 1.08 9.29 -20.42
C MET A 266 1.13 10.82 -20.28
N ALA A 267 2.24 11.45 -20.64
CA ALA A 267 2.38 12.91 -20.59
C ALA A 267 1.45 13.59 -21.59
N GLU A 268 1.32 13.04 -22.80
CA GLU A 268 0.41 13.54 -23.83
C GLU A 268 -1.06 13.48 -23.36
N LEU A 269 -1.49 12.32 -22.84
CA LEU A 269 -2.86 12.15 -22.33
C LEU A 269 -3.15 13.04 -21.11
N ARG A 270 -2.21 13.15 -20.16
CA ARG A 270 -2.33 14.07 -19.01
C ARG A 270 -2.57 15.52 -19.45
N ASP A 271 -1.91 15.93 -20.53
CA ASP A 271 -1.98 17.29 -21.06
C ASP A 271 -3.14 17.50 -22.04
N GLY A 272 -4.01 16.50 -22.23
CA GLY A 272 -5.15 16.56 -23.16
C GLY A 272 -4.76 16.46 -24.64
N ARG A 273 -3.51 16.11 -24.95
CA ARG A 273 -3.04 15.85 -26.32
C ARG A 273 -3.33 14.40 -26.66
N VAL A 274 -4.53 14.14 -27.19
CA VAL A 274 -5.00 12.80 -27.51
C VAL A 274 -4.51 12.40 -28.91
N PRO A 275 -3.73 11.30 -29.07
CA PRO A 275 -3.32 10.79 -30.37
C PRO A 275 -4.52 10.36 -31.23
N ALA A 276 -4.41 10.45 -32.56
CA ALA A 276 -5.49 10.14 -33.49
C ALA A 276 -6.05 8.70 -33.40
N TRP A 277 -5.24 7.75 -32.90
CA TRP A 277 -5.65 6.35 -32.69
C TRP A 277 -6.45 6.14 -31.40
N LEU A 278 -6.73 7.19 -30.63
CA LEU A 278 -7.54 7.16 -29.42
C LEU A 278 -8.76 8.08 -29.57
N THR A 279 -9.96 7.53 -29.38
CA THR A 279 -11.20 8.32 -29.32
C THR A 279 -11.64 8.48 -27.87
N PRO A 280 -11.78 9.71 -27.35
CA PRO A 280 -12.27 9.94 -26.00
C PRO A 280 -13.67 9.33 -25.76
N ILE A 281 -13.85 8.73 -24.59
CA ILE A 281 -15.15 8.32 -24.06
C ILE A 281 -15.63 9.43 -23.11
N GLU A 282 -16.91 9.78 -23.18
CA GLU A 282 -17.47 10.85 -22.35
C GLU A 282 -17.28 10.54 -20.85
N LYS A 283 -16.57 11.41 -20.16
CA LYS A 283 -16.22 11.25 -18.74
C LYS A 283 -17.42 11.59 -17.85
N PRO A 284 -17.74 10.78 -16.82
CA PRO A 284 -18.77 11.13 -15.84
C PRO A 284 -18.42 12.44 -15.11
N LYS A 285 -19.42 13.31 -14.90
CA LYS A 285 -19.23 14.59 -14.19
C LYS A 285 -18.52 14.39 -12.85
N GLY A 286 -17.40 15.08 -12.65
CA GLY A 286 -16.58 15.03 -11.44
C GLY A 286 -15.58 13.86 -11.37
N SER A 287 -15.52 12.99 -12.36
CA SER A 287 -14.53 11.91 -12.43
C SER A 287 -13.14 12.43 -12.82
N ASN A 288 -12.09 11.80 -12.28
CA ASN A 288 -10.71 11.99 -12.74
C ASN A 288 -10.25 10.85 -13.68
N VAL A 289 -11.13 9.88 -13.97
CA VAL A 289 -10.88 8.81 -14.93
C VAL A 289 -11.17 9.33 -16.33
N GLU A 290 -10.15 9.31 -17.18
CA GLU A 290 -10.30 9.55 -18.61
C GLU A 290 -10.05 8.24 -19.35
N ALA A 291 -10.97 7.90 -20.24
CA ALA A 291 -10.95 6.64 -20.97
C ALA A 291 -11.06 6.93 -22.47
N PHE A 292 -10.41 6.08 -23.26
CA PHE A 292 -10.27 6.23 -24.69
C PHE A 292 -10.51 4.89 -25.36
N ARG A 293 -11.34 4.85 -26.41
CA ARG A 293 -11.43 3.72 -27.32
C ARG A 293 -10.19 3.68 -28.19
N VAL A 294 -9.66 2.49 -28.40
CA VAL A 294 -8.48 2.26 -29.24
C VAL A 294 -8.93 1.97 -30.67
N ASN A 295 -8.52 2.82 -31.62
CA ASN A 295 -8.79 2.64 -33.05
C ASN A 295 -7.45 2.38 -33.77
N LEU A 296 -7.23 1.13 -34.17
CA LEU A 296 -5.95 0.67 -34.72
C LEU A 296 -5.96 0.50 -36.23
N ASP A 297 -7.07 0.84 -36.86
CA ASP A 297 -7.21 0.96 -38.30
C ASP A 297 -6.34 2.12 -38.86
#